data_AF-A0A2D8S5P3-F1
#
_entry.id   AF-A0A2D8S5P3-F1
#
_cell.length_a   1.000
_cell.length_b   1.000
_cell.length_c   1.000
_cell.angle_alpha   90.00
_cell.angle_beta   90.00
_cell.angle_gamma   90.00
#
_symmetry.space_group_name_H-M   'P 1'
#
loop_
_entity.id
_entity.type
_entity.pdbx_description
1 polymer ?
#
loop_
_entity_poly.entity_id
_entity_poly.type
_entity_poly.pdbx_seq_one_letter_code
_entity_poly.pdbx_strand_id
1 'polypeptide(L)'
;MTGDSLDTDVNHVIVDHKGNSIVAIIDSMDLDAIYYKLKDQMDPQTIDIDKAYFIYNDFDRIYHYDWSYYENIRRIKNRTGKMITIHNDTIAFKNIEFTGNQIFPEILVASTNDTSFYMPMLDIYKIQTDYSIMQYAAERGFWYSFNSFILSAALDTRLKWDDDRRFSPQVWDQYNDLLPAIRFLGANRSGPTYESVSYLIPISVLGSMIWDIWKDKRSFYFHPIEKDEPYPRNMYVFSLRHITEAFIVKTFRRIERTKIGGVLFGWIRNKYY
;
A
#
# COMPACT_ATOMS: atom_id res chain seq x y z
N MET A 1 -24.19 13.46 44.81
CA MET A 1 -24.73 12.58 43.75
C MET A 1 -23.61 12.35 42.75
N THR A 2 -22.71 11.45 43.10
CA THR A 2 -21.63 10.97 42.23
C THR A 2 -22.22 9.85 41.39
N GLY A 3 -22.48 10.13 40.12
CA GLY A 3 -22.95 9.11 39.20
C GLY A 3 -21.85 8.08 39.02
N ASP A 4 -22.08 6.86 39.50
CA ASP A 4 -21.41 5.67 39.02
C ASP A 4 -21.69 5.56 37.51
N SER A 5 -20.79 6.09 36.67
CA SER A 5 -20.74 5.69 35.27
C SER A 5 -20.15 4.28 35.23
N LEU A 6 -21.04 3.30 35.43
CA LEU A 6 -20.81 1.92 35.05
C LEU A 6 -20.12 1.88 33.68
N ASP A 7 -18.89 1.38 33.64
CA ASP A 7 -18.29 0.44 32.68
C ASP A 7 -19.01 0.23 31.31
N THR A 8 -19.42 1.31 30.63
CA THR A 8 -20.05 1.29 29.30
C THR A 8 -19.12 1.79 28.20
N ASP A 9 -17.86 2.08 28.53
CA ASP A 9 -16.90 2.59 27.56
C ASP A 9 -16.53 1.49 26.57
N VAL A 10 -16.76 1.79 25.30
CA VAL A 10 -16.50 0.88 24.18
C VAL A 10 -15.00 0.78 23.97
N ASN A 11 -14.45 -0.44 24.01
CA ASN A 11 -13.03 -0.61 23.72
C ASN A 11 -12.80 -0.57 22.22
N HIS A 12 -11.70 0.08 21.87
CA HIS A 12 -11.19 0.16 20.52
C HIS A 12 -9.87 -0.59 20.47
N VAL A 13 -9.62 -1.25 19.34
CA VAL A 13 -8.38 -1.94 19.05
C VAL A 13 -7.73 -1.24 17.87
N ILE A 14 -6.57 -0.63 18.13
CA ILE A 14 -5.73 -0.02 17.12
C ILE A 14 -4.69 -1.07 16.72
N VAL A 15 -4.70 -1.48 15.45
CA VAL A 15 -3.75 -2.47 14.92
C VAL A 15 -2.73 -1.77 14.04
N ASP A 16 -1.44 -1.98 14.28
CA ASP A 16 -0.36 -1.44 13.44
C ASP A 16 -0.07 -2.32 12.21
N HIS A 17 0.79 -1.86 11.30
CA HIS A 17 1.13 -2.65 10.09
C HIS A 17 1.91 -3.94 10.38
N LYS A 18 2.43 -4.11 11.59
CA LYS A 18 3.09 -5.33 12.05
C LYS A 18 2.13 -6.22 12.86
N GLY A 19 0.85 -5.87 13.00
CA GLY A 19 -0.12 -6.66 13.75
C GLY A 19 -0.04 -6.48 15.27
N ASN A 20 0.76 -5.54 15.78
CA ASN A 20 0.71 -5.18 17.19
C ASN A 20 -0.64 -4.49 17.45
N SER A 21 -1.30 -4.90 18.54
CA SER A 21 -2.62 -4.39 18.91
C SER A 21 -2.53 -3.54 20.17
N ILE A 22 -3.19 -2.38 20.17
CA ILE A 22 -3.35 -1.53 21.34
C ILE A 22 -4.84 -1.46 21.65
N VAL A 23 -5.22 -1.98 22.81
CA VAL A 23 -6.60 -1.89 23.32
C VAL A 23 -6.73 -0.61 24.13
N ALA A 24 -7.56 0.32 23.67
CA ALA A 24 -7.69 1.65 24.24
C ALA A 24 -9.11 2.20 24.08
N ILE A 25 -9.40 3.29 24.79
CA ILE A 25 -10.58 4.12 24.56
C ILE A 25 -10.15 5.28 23.67
N ILE A 26 -10.68 5.36 22.45
CA ILE A 26 -10.40 6.46 21.53
C ILE A 26 -11.29 7.64 21.90
N ASP A 27 -10.66 8.78 22.21
CA ASP A 27 -11.35 10.03 22.54
C ASP A 27 -11.74 10.76 21.24
N SER A 28 -10.77 10.92 20.33
CA SER A 28 -11.00 11.54 19.02
C SER A 28 -9.99 11.09 17.97
N MET A 29 -10.37 11.20 16.71
CA MET A 29 -9.50 10.99 15.56
C MET A 29 -9.56 12.22 14.65
N ASP A 30 -8.40 12.81 14.41
CA ASP A 30 -8.19 13.82 13.37
C ASP A 30 -7.56 13.15 12.14
N LEU A 31 -7.48 13.89 11.04
CA LEU A 31 -6.88 13.45 9.79
C LEU A 31 -5.39 13.12 9.86
N ASP A 32 -4.70 13.50 10.95
CA ASP A 32 -3.26 13.28 11.14
C ASP A 32 -2.95 12.39 12.36
N ALA A 33 -3.85 12.32 13.35
CA ALA A 33 -3.56 11.72 14.65
C ALA A 33 -4.79 11.11 15.33
N ILE A 34 -4.54 10.06 16.11
CA ILE A 34 -5.51 9.37 16.94
C ILE A 34 -5.18 9.70 18.40
N TYR A 35 -6.15 10.21 19.14
CA TYR A 35 -6.06 10.52 20.56
C TYR A 35 -6.79 9.45 21.35
N TYR A 36 -6.10 8.77 22.26
CA TYR A 36 -6.63 7.63 22.99
C TYR A 36 -6.14 7.59 24.43
N LYS A 37 -6.83 6.82 25.27
CA LYS A 37 -6.46 6.55 26.66
C LYS A 37 -6.39 5.03 26.86
N LEU A 38 -5.33 4.58 27.51
CA LEU A 38 -5.24 3.19 27.95
C LEU A 38 -6.07 3.01 29.22
N LYS A 39 -6.75 1.87 29.39
CA LYS A 39 -7.57 1.64 30.60
C LYS A 39 -6.80 1.83 31.90
N ASP A 40 -5.53 1.46 31.90
CA ASP A 40 -4.67 1.49 33.08
C ASP A 40 -3.89 2.81 33.24
N GLN A 41 -4.04 3.77 32.32
CA GLN A 41 -3.32 5.04 32.35
C GLN A 41 -4.27 6.22 32.17
N MET A 42 -4.22 7.19 33.09
CA MET A 42 -5.03 8.41 32.97
C MET A 42 -4.52 9.36 31.88
N ASP A 43 -3.24 9.26 31.50
CA ASP A 43 -2.62 10.19 30.57
C ASP A 43 -3.07 9.93 29.12
N PRO A 44 -3.61 10.95 28.43
CA PRO A 44 -3.93 10.84 27.01
C PRO A 44 -2.66 10.56 26.20
N GLN A 45 -2.74 9.60 25.29
CA GLN A 45 -1.71 9.29 24.33
C GLN A 45 -2.14 9.69 22.91
N THR A 46 -1.15 9.90 22.06
CA THR A 46 -1.36 10.25 20.65
C THR A 46 -0.50 9.36 19.78
N ILE A 47 -1.08 8.88 18.67
CA ILE A 47 -0.35 8.19 17.61
C ILE A 47 -0.71 8.80 16.25
N ASP A 48 0.25 8.86 15.34
CA ASP A 48 -0.02 9.28 13.95
C ASP A 48 -0.99 8.30 13.29
N ILE A 49 -1.99 8.81 12.57
CA ILE A 49 -2.99 7.96 11.91
C ILE A 49 -2.35 7.01 10.88
N ASP A 50 -1.30 7.47 10.20
CA ASP A 50 -0.55 6.70 9.18
C ASP A 50 0.18 5.47 9.75
N LYS A 51 0.25 5.32 11.08
CA LYS A 51 0.83 4.14 11.75
C LYS A 51 -0.21 3.08 12.10
N ALA A 52 -1.50 3.45 12.15
CA ALA A 52 -2.58 2.51 12.36
C ALA A 52 -2.93 1.86 11.03
N TYR A 53 -2.83 0.54 10.93
CA TYR A 53 -3.22 -0.23 9.75
C TYR A 53 -4.75 -0.30 9.59
N PHE A 54 -5.46 -0.54 10.69
CA PHE A 54 -6.91 -0.37 10.80
C PHE A 54 -7.31 -0.25 12.27
N ILE A 55 -8.52 0.23 12.52
CA ILE A 55 -9.08 0.42 13.87
C ILE A 55 -10.48 -0.13 13.93
N TYR A 56 -10.76 -1.00 14.90
CA TYR A 56 -12.09 -1.53 15.15
C TYR A 56 -12.47 -1.44 16.62
N ASN A 57 -13.72 -1.76 16.95
CA ASN A 57 -14.20 -1.81 18.33
C ASN A 57 -14.82 -3.17 18.68
N ASP A 58 -15.21 -3.33 19.95
CA ASP A 58 -15.86 -4.54 20.47
C ASP A 58 -17.20 -4.90 19.80
N PHE A 59 -17.76 -4.01 18.98
CA PHE A 59 -19.01 -4.23 18.24
C PHE A 59 -18.78 -4.47 16.74
N ASP A 60 -17.57 -4.90 16.36
CA ASP A 60 -17.17 -5.15 14.98
C ASP A 60 -17.41 -3.96 14.05
N ARG A 61 -17.20 -2.74 14.57
CA ARG A 61 -17.24 -1.52 13.76
C ARG A 61 -15.86 -1.03 13.45
N ILE A 62 -15.59 -0.82 12.17
CA ILE A 62 -14.31 -0.30 11.70
C ILE A 62 -14.40 1.22 11.52
N TYR A 63 -13.47 1.93 12.13
CA TYR A 63 -13.40 3.39 12.09
C TYR A 63 -12.36 3.91 11.11
N HIS A 64 -11.32 3.11 10.85
CA HIS A 64 -10.20 3.53 10.03
C HIS A 64 -9.60 2.34 9.27
N TYR A 65 -9.21 2.61 8.03
CA TYR A 65 -8.39 1.73 7.19
C TYR A 65 -7.25 2.56 6.61
N ASP A 66 -6.02 2.05 6.72
CA ASP A 66 -4.87 2.67 6.09
C ASP A 66 -4.90 2.49 4.56
N TRP A 67 -4.15 3.33 3.86
CA TRP A 67 -3.92 3.15 2.43
C TRP A 67 -3.30 1.78 2.10
N SER A 68 -2.36 1.30 2.91
CA SER A 68 -1.75 -0.03 2.72
C SER A 68 -2.79 -1.14 2.83
N TYR A 69 -3.80 -0.97 3.68
CA TYR A 69 -4.88 -1.92 3.86
C TYR A 69 -5.70 -2.08 2.58
N TYR A 70 -6.12 -0.96 1.99
CA TYR A 70 -6.85 -0.96 0.72
C TYR A 70 -6.02 -1.52 -0.43
N GLU A 71 -4.73 -1.17 -0.50
CA GLU A 71 -3.84 -1.66 -1.53
C GLU A 71 -3.59 -3.17 -1.40
N ASN A 72 -3.51 -3.70 -0.17
CA ASN A 72 -3.47 -5.13 0.08
C ASN A 72 -4.76 -5.83 -0.38
N ILE A 73 -5.94 -5.29 -0.04
CA ILE A 73 -7.22 -5.80 -0.55
C ILE A 73 -7.24 -5.81 -2.07
N ARG A 74 -6.82 -4.72 -2.71
CA ARG A 74 -6.76 -4.60 -4.17
C ARG A 74 -5.87 -5.67 -4.80
N ARG A 75 -4.76 -6.01 -4.14
CA ARG A 75 -3.85 -7.09 -4.58
C ARG A 75 -4.41 -8.49 -4.36
N ILE A 76 -5.45 -8.65 -3.55
CA ILE A 76 -6.12 -9.94 -3.36
C ILE A 76 -7.32 -10.08 -4.29
N LYS A 77 -8.05 -8.99 -4.57
CA LYS A 77 -9.23 -9.00 -5.45
C LYS A 77 -8.94 -9.73 -6.78
N ASN A 78 -9.92 -10.51 -7.23
CA ASN A 78 -9.88 -11.30 -8.47
C ASN A 78 -8.74 -12.34 -8.51
N ARG A 79 -8.33 -12.86 -7.35
CA ARG A 79 -7.36 -13.94 -7.25
C ARG A 79 -7.94 -15.11 -6.48
N THR A 80 -7.43 -16.28 -6.81
CA THR A 80 -7.66 -17.54 -6.10
C THR A 80 -6.68 -17.67 -4.95
N GLY A 81 -7.03 -18.49 -3.97
CA GLY A 81 -6.14 -18.76 -2.84
C GLY A 81 -6.85 -19.50 -1.71
N LYS A 82 -6.29 -19.33 -0.51
CA LYS A 82 -6.84 -19.86 0.73
C LYS A 82 -6.81 -18.81 1.83
N MET A 83 -7.83 -18.78 2.66
CA MET A 83 -7.88 -17.96 3.87
C MET A 83 -7.76 -18.86 5.09
N ILE A 84 -7.19 -18.30 6.14
CA ILE A 84 -7.02 -18.91 7.45
C ILE A 84 -7.78 -18.02 8.42
N THR A 85 -8.74 -18.59 9.15
CA THR A 85 -9.52 -17.87 10.16
C THR A 85 -8.73 -17.74 11.46
N ILE A 86 -9.20 -16.88 12.37
CA ILE A 86 -8.68 -16.77 13.74
C ILE A 86 -8.80 -18.10 14.52
N HIS A 87 -9.76 -18.95 14.14
CA HIS A 87 -9.96 -20.29 14.70
C HIS A 87 -9.08 -21.36 14.03
N ASN A 88 -8.14 -20.93 13.18
CA ASN A 88 -7.21 -21.80 12.45
C ASN A 88 -7.90 -22.73 11.42
N ASP A 89 -9.11 -22.38 10.97
CA ASP A 89 -9.77 -23.06 9.87
C ASP A 89 -9.21 -22.57 8.54
N THR A 90 -8.95 -23.49 7.61
CA THR A 90 -8.49 -23.13 6.26
C THR A 90 -9.60 -23.29 5.25
N ILE A 91 -9.91 -22.20 4.54
CA ILE A 91 -10.97 -22.16 3.53
C ILE A 91 -10.34 -21.80 2.18
N ALA A 92 -10.49 -22.70 1.20
CA ALA A 92 -10.07 -22.42 -0.18
C ALA A 92 -11.13 -21.56 -0.90
N PHE A 93 -10.69 -20.60 -1.69
CA PHE A 93 -11.57 -19.71 -2.44
C PHE A 93 -11.10 -19.50 -3.88
N LYS A 94 -12.08 -19.31 -4.76
CA LYS A 94 -11.89 -18.94 -6.17
C LYS A 94 -11.83 -17.43 -6.34
N ASN A 95 -12.64 -16.70 -5.57
CA ASN A 95 -12.66 -15.25 -5.55
C ASN A 95 -13.13 -14.75 -4.18
N ILE A 96 -12.73 -13.53 -3.83
CA ILE A 96 -13.25 -12.83 -2.66
C ILE A 96 -13.61 -11.40 -3.02
N GLU A 97 -14.68 -10.91 -2.40
CA GLU A 97 -15.12 -9.53 -2.53
C GLU A 97 -15.34 -8.92 -1.14
N PHE A 98 -14.78 -7.72 -0.94
CA PHE A 98 -14.93 -6.98 0.31
C PHE A 98 -16.08 -5.99 0.15
N THR A 99 -17.08 -6.13 1.02
CA THR A 99 -18.34 -5.38 0.94
C THR A 99 -18.16 -3.89 1.29
N GLY A 100 -17.00 -3.50 1.84
CA GLY A 100 -16.65 -2.11 2.17
C GLY A 100 -17.46 -1.52 3.33
N ASN A 101 -18.37 -2.29 3.92
CA ASN A 101 -19.16 -1.89 5.07
C ASN A 101 -18.26 -1.72 6.29
N GLN A 102 -18.50 -0.66 7.05
CA GLN A 102 -17.80 -0.37 8.31
C GLN A 102 -18.54 -0.91 9.53
N ILE A 103 -19.85 -1.15 9.43
CA ILE A 103 -20.68 -1.69 10.51
C ILE A 103 -20.91 -3.16 10.21
N PHE A 104 -20.26 -4.07 10.95
CA PHE A 104 -20.20 -5.49 10.61
C PHE A 104 -19.58 -5.70 9.22
N PRO A 105 -18.25 -5.50 9.09
CA PRO A 105 -17.54 -5.68 7.83
C PRO A 105 -17.61 -7.15 7.43
N GLU A 106 -18.25 -7.44 6.30
CA GLU A 106 -18.34 -8.80 5.74
C GLU A 106 -17.58 -8.91 4.42
N ILE A 107 -17.10 -10.12 4.14
CA ILE A 107 -16.57 -10.50 2.84
C ILE A 107 -17.46 -11.56 2.20
N LEU A 108 -17.61 -11.48 0.89
CA LEU A 108 -18.22 -12.51 0.07
C LEU A 108 -17.12 -13.46 -0.40
N VAL A 109 -17.21 -14.73 -0.01
CA VAL A 109 -16.27 -15.77 -0.39
C VAL A 109 -16.91 -16.67 -1.43
N ALA A 110 -16.36 -16.70 -2.63
CA ALA A 110 -16.71 -17.69 -3.64
C ALA A 110 -15.82 -18.93 -3.44
N SER A 111 -16.40 -20.00 -2.91
CA SER A 111 -15.72 -21.27 -2.67
C SER A 111 -15.34 -21.96 -3.98
N THR A 112 -14.44 -22.95 -3.90
CA THR A 112 -14.06 -23.80 -5.04
C THR A 112 -15.22 -24.68 -5.54
N ASN A 113 -16.24 -24.89 -4.71
CA ASN A 113 -17.42 -25.71 -5.03
C ASN A 113 -18.53 -24.89 -5.71
N ASP A 114 -18.19 -23.70 -6.24
CA ASP A 114 -19.12 -22.73 -6.84
C ASP A 114 -20.26 -22.28 -5.90
N THR A 115 -20.13 -22.50 -4.59
CA THR A 115 -20.96 -21.90 -3.56
C THR A 115 -20.36 -20.59 -3.08
N SER A 116 -21.22 -19.63 -2.75
CA SER A 116 -20.80 -18.35 -2.19
C SER A 116 -21.43 -18.14 -0.82
N PHE A 117 -20.68 -17.61 0.12
CA PHE A 117 -21.16 -17.31 1.47
C PHE A 117 -20.51 -16.03 2.01
N TYR A 118 -21.17 -15.41 2.98
CA TYR A 118 -20.65 -14.26 3.70
C TYR A 118 -19.91 -14.71 4.96
N MET A 119 -18.82 -14.01 5.28
CA MET A 119 -18.03 -14.23 6.48
C MET A 119 -17.61 -12.87 7.06
N PRO A 120 -17.58 -12.70 8.40
CA PRO A 120 -17.03 -11.50 9.03
C PRO A 120 -15.57 -11.31 8.65
N MET A 121 -15.21 -10.09 8.27
CA MET A 121 -13.84 -9.74 7.87
C MET A 121 -12.86 -9.86 9.05
N LEU A 122 -13.34 -9.60 10.27
CA LEU A 122 -12.53 -9.64 11.49
C LEU A 122 -12.20 -11.08 11.93
N ASP A 123 -12.94 -12.09 11.45
CA ASP A 123 -12.63 -13.51 11.71
C ASP A 123 -11.46 -14.03 10.86
N ILE A 124 -10.93 -13.21 9.96
CA ILE A 124 -9.87 -13.59 9.04
C ILE A 124 -8.52 -13.23 9.64
N TYR A 125 -7.74 -14.25 9.99
CA TYR A 125 -6.35 -14.07 10.36
C TYR A 125 -5.51 -13.66 9.14
N LYS A 126 -5.55 -14.50 8.10
CA LYS A 126 -4.66 -14.39 6.94
C LYS A 126 -5.34 -14.81 5.66
N ILE A 127 -5.04 -14.11 4.59
CA ILE A 127 -5.36 -14.51 3.21
C ILE A 127 -4.08 -14.80 2.46
N GLN A 128 -3.98 -15.99 1.90
CA GLN A 128 -2.85 -16.44 1.10
C GLN A 128 -3.30 -16.63 -0.35
N THR A 129 -2.86 -15.73 -1.23
CA THR A 129 -3.15 -15.83 -2.66
C THR A 129 -2.27 -16.86 -3.35
N ASP A 130 -2.68 -17.29 -4.53
CA ASP A 130 -1.82 -18.05 -5.42
C ASP A 130 -0.70 -17.18 -6.01
N TYR A 131 0.21 -17.82 -6.74
CA TYR A 131 1.34 -17.15 -7.39
C TYR A 131 0.93 -16.13 -8.47
N SER A 132 -0.37 -15.99 -8.80
CA SER A 132 -0.87 -14.92 -9.66
C SER A 132 -0.54 -13.51 -9.15
N ILE A 133 -0.26 -13.35 -7.85
CA ILE A 133 0.24 -12.10 -7.29
C ILE A 133 1.62 -11.68 -7.83
N MET A 134 2.40 -12.62 -8.38
CA MET A 134 3.71 -12.35 -8.96
C MET A 134 3.68 -11.34 -10.11
N GLN A 135 2.51 -11.11 -10.72
CA GLN A 135 2.34 -10.04 -11.71
C GLN A 135 2.85 -8.69 -11.17
N TYR A 136 2.57 -8.36 -9.90
CA TYR A 136 3.07 -7.11 -9.29
C TYR A 136 4.59 -7.14 -9.07
N ALA A 137 5.14 -8.31 -8.75
CA ALA A 137 6.58 -8.47 -8.62
C ALA A 137 7.25 -8.23 -9.98
N ALA A 138 6.72 -8.84 -11.04
CA ALA A 138 7.21 -8.69 -12.40
C ALA A 138 7.12 -7.23 -12.89
N GLU A 139 5.97 -6.59 -12.71
CA GLU A 139 5.76 -5.18 -13.06
C GLU A 139 6.76 -4.27 -12.33
N ARG A 140 6.95 -4.48 -11.02
CA ARG A 140 7.92 -3.72 -10.23
C ARG A 140 9.36 -3.97 -10.68
N GLY A 141 9.72 -5.23 -10.99
CA GLY A 141 11.04 -5.57 -11.52
C GLY A 141 11.31 -4.86 -12.85
N PHE A 142 10.32 -4.85 -13.74
CA PHE A 142 10.37 -4.08 -14.98
C PHE A 142 10.60 -2.59 -14.73
N TRP A 143 9.81 -1.97 -13.86
CA TRP A 143 9.95 -0.54 -13.55
C TRP A 143 11.29 -0.20 -12.87
N TYR A 144 11.84 -1.07 -12.01
CA TYR A 144 13.17 -0.86 -11.44
C TYR A 144 14.25 -0.82 -12.52
N SER A 145 14.24 -1.81 -13.42
CA SER A 145 15.18 -1.83 -14.56
C SER A 145 14.99 -0.63 -15.47
N PHE A 146 13.74 -0.30 -15.82
CA PHE A 146 13.42 0.78 -16.74
C PHE A 146 13.80 2.16 -16.15
N ASN A 147 13.48 2.43 -14.89
CA ASN A 147 13.83 3.70 -14.26
C ASN A 147 15.34 3.83 -14.05
N SER A 148 16.02 2.76 -13.61
CA SER A 148 17.49 2.75 -13.48
C SER A 148 18.15 3.05 -14.82
N PHE A 149 17.58 2.51 -15.89
CA PHE A 149 18.04 2.76 -17.25
C PHE A 149 17.86 4.21 -17.69
N ILE A 150 16.66 4.79 -17.54
CA ILE A 150 16.41 6.20 -17.88
C ILE A 150 17.33 7.13 -17.07
N LEU A 151 17.55 6.84 -15.78
CA LEU A 151 18.48 7.59 -14.95
C LEU A 151 19.92 7.46 -15.45
N SER A 152 20.37 6.25 -15.78
CA SER A 152 21.72 6.03 -16.32
C SER A 152 21.92 6.76 -17.64
N ALA A 153 20.93 6.72 -18.54
CA ALA A 153 20.96 7.44 -19.81
C ALA A 153 21.03 8.95 -19.58
N ALA A 154 20.21 9.50 -18.69
CA ALA A 154 20.22 10.93 -18.36
C ALA A 154 21.56 11.39 -17.75
N LEU A 155 22.15 10.58 -16.87
CA LEU A 155 23.47 10.85 -16.30
C LEU A 155 24.58 10.80 -17.36
N ASP A 156 24.55 9.79 -18.24
CA ASP A 156 25.53 9.67 -19.32
C ASP A 156 25.42 10.84 -20.31
N THR A 157 24.20 11.25 -20.68
CA THR A 157 23.96 12.47 -21.48
C THR A 157 24.50 13.73 -20.80
N ARG A 158 24.33 13.86 -19.49
CA ARG A 158 24.87 15.00 -18.74
C ARG A 158 26.40 14.99 -18.65
N LEU A 159 27.01 13.81 -18.52
CA LEU A 159 28.47 13.66 -18.42
C LEU A 159 29.18 13.83 -19.76
N LYS A 160 28.56 13.37 -20.85
CA LYS A 160 29.08 13.49 -22.23
C LYS A 160 28.58 14.76 -22.93
N TRP A 161 27.96 15.66 -22.19
CA TRP A 161 27.40 16.90 -22.71
C TRP A 161 28.49 17.76 -23.34
N ASP A 162 28.37 18.00 -24.63
CA ASP A 162 29.24 18.87 -25.40
C ASP A 162 28.51 20.19 -25.64
N ASP A 163 28.99 21.29 -25.02
CA ASP A 163 28.37 22.62 -25.05
C ASP A 163 28.26 23.20 -26.47
N ASP A 164 29.08 22.70 -27.41
CA ASP A 164 29.13 23.15 -28.80
C ASP A 164 28.11 22.45 -29.72
N ARG A 165 27.36 21.45 -29.22
CA ARG A 165 26.37 20.68 -29.99
C ARG A 165 24.94 20.98 -29.56
N ARG A 166 23.99 20.92 -30.51
CA ARG A 166 22.55 21.14 -30.23
C ARG A 166 22.00 20.04 -29.29
N PHE A 167 21.01 20.38 -28.46
CA PHE A 167 20.41 19.48 -27.46
C PHE A 167 19.71 18.25 -28.09
N SER A 168 18.96 18.44 -29.18
CA SER A 168 18.13 17.36 -29.73
C SER A 168 18.92 16.21 -30.37
N PRO A 169 19.98 16.39 -31.17
CA PRO A 169 20.70 15.27 -31.78
C PRO A 169 21.44 14.39 -30.76
N GLN A 170 21.98 14.97 -29.68
CA GLN A 170 22.71 14.23 -28.64
C GLN A 170 21.83 13.23 -27.90
N VAL A 171 20.56 13.60 -27.66
CA VAL A 171 19.58 12.72 -27.03
C VAL A 171 19.18 11.59 -27.98
N TRP A 172 18.99 11.87 -29.27
CA TRP A 172 18.59 10.89 -30.29
C TRP A 172 19.68 9.85 -30.58
N ASP A 173 20.97 10.24 -30.59
CA ASP A 173 22.08 9.31 -30.76
C ASP A 173 22.13 8.28 -29.62
N GLN A 174 21.85 8.71 -28.39
CA GLN A 174 21.76 7.83 -27.24
C GLN A 174 20.59 6.84 -27.36
N TYR A 175 19.42 7.25 -27.87
CA TYR A 175 18.30 6.33 -28.12
C TYR A 175 18.62 5.31 -29.22
N ASN A 176 19.36 5.70 -30.26
CA ASN A 176 19.79 4.78 -31.31
C ASN A 176 20.75 3.71 -30.79
N ASP A 177 21.58 4.02 -29.79
CA ASP A 177 22.44 3.05 -29.09
C ASP A 177 21.66 2.00 -28.27
N LEU A 178 20.34 2.17 -28.14
CA LEU A 178 19.45 1.35 -27.32
C LEU A 178 18.46 0.53 -28.16
N LEU A 179 18.41 0.74 -29.47
CA LEU A 179 17.47 0.04 -30.33
C LEU A 179 18.01 -1.34 -30.74
N PRO A 180 17.14 -2.35 -30.82
CA PRO A 180 17.48 -3.59 -31.50
C PRO A 180 17.84 -3.33 -32.96
N ALA A 181 18.57 -4.28 -33.58
CA ALA A 181 18.72 -4.28 -35.03
C ALA A 181 17.36 -4.50 -35.70
N ILE A 182 16.75 -3.43 -36.21
CA ILE A 182 15.49 -3.50 -36.96
C ILE A 182 15.80 -3.52 -38.46
N ARG A 183 16.03 -4.73 -38.99
CA ARG A 183 16.43 -4.96 -40.39
C ARG A 183 15.46 -4.38 -41.43
N PHE A 184 14.17 -4.30 -41.11
CA PHE A 184 13.15 -3.73 -42.01
C PHE A 184 13.10 -2.19 -42.02
N LEU A 185 13.74 -1.51 -41.06
CA LEU A 185 13.92 -0.06 -41.02
C LEU A 185 15.35 0.36 -41.39
N GLY A 186 16.17 -0.56 -41.91
CA GLY A 186 17.57 -0.28 -42.30
C GLY A 186 18.57 -0.28 -41.14
N ALA A 187 18.16 -0.59 -39.91
CA ALA A 187 19.04 -0.71 -38.76
C ALA A 187 19.70 -2.10 -38.73
N ASN A 188 20.91 -2.21 -39.29
CA ASN A 188 21.64 -3.47 -39.46
C ASN A 188 22.47 -3.92 -38.24
N ARG A 189 22.62 -3.07 -37.22
CA ARG A 189 23.36 -3.36 -35.98
C ARG A 189 22.53 -2.94 -34.78
N SER A 190 22.56 -3.74 -33.73
CA SER A 190 22.04 -3.33 -32.43
C SER A 190 22.98 -2.28 -31.84
N GLY A 191 22.41 -1.31 -31.14
CA GLY A 191 23.22 -0.35 -30.41
C GLY A 191 24.03 -1.03 -29.29
N PRO A 192 25.20 -0.50 -28.92
CA PRO A 192 26.16 -1.14 -28.02
C PRO A 192 25.61 -1.41 -26.60
N THR A 193 24.60 -0.65 -26.18
CA THR A 193 23.96 -0.81 -24.86
C THR A 193 22.70 -1.69 -24.90
N TYR A 194 22.19 -2.06 -26.09
CA TYR A 194 21.00 -2.89 -26.26
C TYR A 194 21.11 -4.27 -25.59
N GLU A 195 22.27 -4.92 -25.66
CA GLU A 195 22.48 -6.24 -25.04
C GLU A 195 22.33 -6.14 -23.51
N SER A 196 22.94 -5.12 -22.90
CA SER A 196 22.85 -4.92 -21.45
C SER A 196 21.42 -4.69 -20.97
N VAL A 197 20.61 -3.94 -21.73
CA VAL A 197 19.18 -3.69 -21.43
C VAL A 197 18.36 -4.97 -21.57
N SER A 198 18.66 -5.77 -22.59
CA SER A 198 17.97 -7.02 -22.90
C SER A 198 18.15 -8.08 -21.81
N TYR A 199 19.26 -8.06 -21.08
CA TYR A 199 19.49 -8.93 -19.92
C TYR A 199 19.05 -8.30 -18.58
N LEU A 200 19.21 -6.99 -18.42
CA LEU A 200 18.92 -6.30 -17.17
C LEU A 200 17.43 -6.34 -16.80
N ILE A 201 16.52 -6.23 -17.77
CA ILE A 201 15.07 -6.31 -17.51
C ILE A 201 14.67 -7.72 -17.02
N PRO A 202 14.97 -8.84 -17.73
CA PRO A 202 14.65 -10.18 -17.23
C PRO A 202 15.27 -10.50 -15.88
N ILE A 203 16.52 -10.10 -15.64
CA ILE A 203 17.19 -10.33 -14.35
C ILE A 203 16.47 -9.58 -13.22
N SER A 204 16.10 -8.31 -13.45
CA SER A 204 15.37 -7.50 -12.47
C SER A 204 13.99 -8.11 -12.16
N VAL A 205 13.27 -8.56 -13.20
CA VAL A 205 11.97 -9.23 -13.08
C VAL A 205 12.07 -10.55 -12.31
N LEU A 206 13.02 -11.41 -12.67
CA LEU A 206 13.23 -12.68 -11.97
C LEU A 206 13.67 -12.45 -10.52
N GLY A 207 14.59 -11.50 -10.31
CA GLY A 207 15.05 -11.11 -8.97
C GLY A 207 13.90 -10.62 -8.09
N SER A 208 13.01 -9.77 -8.62
CA SER A 208 11.87 -9.26 -7.86
C SER A 208 10.84 -10.36 -7.54
N MET A 209 10.62 -11.30 -8.46
CA MET A 209 9.75 -12.46 -8.25
C MET A 209 10.32 -13.42 -7.19
N ILE A 210 11.60 -13.78 -7.30
CA ILE A 210 12.29 -14.64 -6.33
C ILE A 210 12.26 -14.00 -4.94
N TRP A 211 12.52 -12.69 -4.85
CA TRP A 211 12.43 -11.95 -3.60
C TRP A 211 11.02 -12.04 -2.97
N ASP A 212 9.97 -11.90 -3.77
CA ASP A 212 8.60 -11.95 -3.27
C ASP A 212 8.17 -13.36 -2.86
N ILE A 213 8.68 -14.41 -3.51
CA ILE A 213 8.52 -15.81 -3.05
C ILE A 213 9.21 -15.99 -1.71
N TRP A 214 10.48 -15.58 -1.59
CA TRP A 214 11.29 -15.76 -0.39
C TRP A 214 10.69 -15.03 0.82
N LYS A 215 10.06 -13.86 0.60
CA LYS A 215 9.34 -13.10 1.63
C LYS A 215 7.86 -13.46 1.79
N ASP A 216 7.40 -14.53 1.12
CA ASP A 216 6.00 -14.99 1.12
C ASP A 216 4.99 -13.85 0.91
N LYS A 217 5.22 -13.00 -0.10
CA LYS A 217 4.41 -11.80 -0.36
C LYS A 217 2.95 -12.04 -0.75
N ARG A 218 2.60 -13.30 -1.03
CA ARG A 218 1.23 -13.79 -1.25
C ARG A 218 0.38 -13.82 0.02
N SER A 219 1.00 -13.77 1.18
CA SER A 219 0.34 -13.81 2.48
C SER A 219 0.00 -12.39 2.94
N PHE A 220 -1.26 -12.14 3.24
CA PHE A 220 -1.80 -10.88 3.74
C PHE A 220 -2.45 -11.13 5.09
N TYR A 221 -2.11 -10.33 6.09
CA TYR A 221 -2.59 -10.49 7.45
C TYR A 221 -3.57 -9.36 7.76
N PHE A 222 -4.67 -9.71 8.43
CA PHE A 222 -5.79 -8.80 8.69
C PHE A 222 -6.09 -8.69 10.16
N HIS A 223 -6.16 -9.80 10.89
CA HIS A 223 -6.38 -9.82 12.33
C HIS A 223 -5.24 -10.60 13.01
N PRO A 224 -4.73 -10.21 14.19
CA PRO A 224 -3.77 -11.03 14.94
C PRO A 224 -4.49 -12.19 15.67
N ILE A 225 -3.90 -13.40 15.72
CA ILE A 225 -4.52 -14.55 16.44
C ILE A 225 -4.52 -14.30 17.94
N GLU A 226 -3.43 -13.75 18.45
CA GLU A 226 -3.23 -13.42 19.85
C GLU A 226 -2.86 -11.94 20.01
N LYS A 227 -3.26 -11.34 21.13
CA LYS A 227 -3.08 -9.91 21.41
C LYS A 227 -1.62 -9.43 21.28
N ASP A 228 -0.66 -10.34 21.52
CA ASP A 228 0.77 -10.06 21.57
C ASP A 228 1.58 -10.82 20.49
N GLU A 229 0.93 -11.42 19.50
CA GLU A 229 1.62 -12.09 18.39
C GLU A 229 1.61 -11.21 17.14
N PRO A 230 2.73 -10.52 16.82
CA PRO A 230 2.80 -9.69 15.63
C PRO A 230 2.76 -10.54 14.36
N TYR A 231 2.32 -9.92 13.27
CA TYR A 231 2.40 -10.48 11.95
C TYR A 231 3.85 -10.88 11.59
N PRO A 232 4.05 -12.04 10.97
CA PRO A 232 5.35 -12.47 10.45
C PRO A 232 5.98 -11.49 9.44
N ARG A 233 5.16 -10.60 8.86
CA ARG A 233 5.60 -9.58 7.91
C ARG A 233 4.88 -8.26 8.14
N ASN A 234 5.57 -7.16 7.90
CA ASN A 234 4.96 -5.84 7.79
C ASN A 234 4.00 -5.76 6.58
N MET A 235 2.76 -5.35 6.82
CA MET A 235 1.71 -5.16 5.81
C MET A 235 1.75 -3.79 5.13
N TYR A 236 2.66 -2.90 5.53
CA TYR A 236 2.90 -1.63 4.87
C TYR A 236 3.25 -1.82 3.40
N VAL A 237 2.54 -1.09 2.54
CA VAL A 237 2.82 -1.05 1.11
C VAL A 237 3.52 0.27 0.81
N PHE A 238 4.71 0.20 0.20
CA PHE A 238 5.40 1.40 -0.23
C PHE A 238 4.84 1.89 -1.57
N SER A 239 4.50 3.19 -1.64
CA SER A 239 4.14 3.87 -2.89
C SER A 239 4.66 5.30 -2.86
N LEU A 240 5.61 5.62 -3.74
CA LEU A 240 6.18 6.97 -3.84
C LEU A 240 5.11 8.00 -4.16
N ARG A 241 4.21 7.68 -5.11
CA ARG A 241 3.09 8.54 -5.47
C ARG A 241 2.22 8.86 -4.25
N HIS A 242 1.85 7.84 -3.48
CA HIS A 242 1.03 8.05 -2.30
C HIS A 242 1.75 8.89 -1.24
N ILE A 243 3.04 8.62 -0.99
CA ILE A 243 3.87 9.42 -0.06
C ILE A 243 3.91 10.88 -0.50
N THR A 244 4.09 11.16 -1.79
CA THR A 244 4.10 12.54 -2.30
C THR A 244 2.74 13.21 -2.18
N GLU A 245 1.65 12.50 -2.50
CA GLU A 245 0.29 13.01 -2.37
C GLU A 245 -0.05 13.30 -0.90
N ALA A 246 0.24 12.37 0.00
CA ALA A 246 0.04 12.52 1.45
C ALA A 246 0.86 13.69 2.01
N PHE A 247 2.12 13.83 1.61
CA PHE A 247 2.97 14.95 2.01
C PHE A 247 2.41 16.29 1.53
N ILE A 248 1.98 16.38 0.27
CA ILE A 248 1.37 17.58 -0.30
C ILE A 248 0.09 17.94 0.46
N VAL A 249 -0.81 16.98 0.66
CA VAL A 249 -2.07 17.17 1.38
C VAL A 249 -1.83 17.62 2.82
N LYS A 250 -0.92 16.96 3.54
CA LYS A 250 -0.56 17.31 4.93
C LYS A 250 0.03 18.71 5.02
N THR A 251 0.86 19.09 4.06
CA THR A 251 1.44 20.44 3.96
C THR A 251 0.35 21.47 3.69
N PHE A 252 -0.55 21.23 2.73
CA PHE A 252 -1.68 22.12 2.45
C PHE A 252 -2.59 22.31 3.66
N ARG A 253 -2.96 21.23 4.36
CA ARG A 253 -3.76 21.31 5.59
C ARG A 253 -3.07 22.10 6.69
N ARG A 254 -1.76 21.90 6.88
CA ARG A 254 -0.98 22.67 7.85
C ARG A 254 -0.99 24.16 7.50
N ILE A 255 -0.90 24.50 6.22
CA ILE A 255 -1.02 25.89 5.75
C ILE A 255 -2.43 26.42 6.01
N GLU A 256 -3.49 25.68 5.66
CA GLU A 256 -4.89 26.07 5.88
C GLU A 256 -5.20 26.36 7.36
N ARG A 257 -4.64 25.58 8.29
CA ARG A 257 -4.79 25.79 9.75
C ARG A 257 -4.11 27.07 10.26
N THR A 258 -3.24 27.70 9.48
CA THR A 258 -2.65 29.01 9.84
C THR A 258 -3.63 30.15 9.59
N LYS A 259 -3.49 31.27 10.33
CA LYS A 259 -4.34 32.46 10.14
C LYS A 259 -4.32 32.97 8.69
N ILE A 260 -3.16 32.92 8.02
CA ILE A 260 -2.98 33.40 6.65
C ILE A 260 -3.60 32.41 5.66
N GLY A 261 -3.35 31.11 5.84
CA GLY A 261 -3.94 30.07 4.98
C GLY A 261 -5.45 30.03 5.08
N GLY A 262 -6.03 30.15 6.28
CA GLY A 262 -7.49 30.16 6.45
C GLY A 262 -8.18 31.30 5.68
N VAL A 263 -7.56 32.48 5.60
CA VAL A 263 -8.05 33.60 4.78
C VAL A 263 -7.91 33.31 3.29
N LEU A 264 -6.76 32.80 2.85
CA LEU A 264 -6.47 32.48 1.45
C LEU A 264 -7.43 31.39 0.92
N PHE A 265 -7.54 30.27 1.62
CA PHE A 265 -8.41 29.15 1.25
C PHE A 265 -9.89 29.52 1.39
N GLY A 266 -10.25 30.35 2.37
CA GLY A 266 -11.60 30.91 2.48
C GLY A 266 -11.99 31.77 1.28
N TRP A 267 -11.06 32.60 0.78
CA TRP A 267 -11.28 33.41 -0.43
C TRP A 267 -11.41 32.56 -1.70
N ILE A 268 -10.60 31.50 -1.82
CA ILE A 268 -10.70 30.53 -2.93
C ILE A 268 -12.06 29.81 -2.89
N ARG A 269 -12.49 29.32 -1.72
CA ARG A 269 -13.76 28.60 -1.59
C ARG A 269 -14.96 29.47 -1.97
N ASN A 270 -15.01 30.73 -1.54
CA ASN A 270 -16.09 31.67 -1.89
C ASN A 270 -16.09 32.12 -3.36
N LYS A 271 -15.00 31.90 -4.11
CA LYS A 271 -14.89 32.31 -5.51
C LYS A 271 -15.30 31.20 -6.49
N TYR A 272 -15.17 29.94 -6.07
CA TYR A 272 -15.38 28.77 -6.92
C TYR A 272 -16.56 27.89 -6.47
N TYR A 273 -17.14 28.15 -5.30
CA TYR A 273 -18.39 27.59 -4.80
C TYR A 273 -19.33 28.72 -4.40
#